data_AF-W2JRU6-F1
#
_entry.id   AF-W2JRU6-F1
#
_cell.length_a   1.000
_cell.length_b   1.000
_cell.length_c   1.000
_cell.angle_alpha   90.00
_cell.angle_beta   90.00
_cell.angle_gamma   90.00
#
_symmetry.space_group_name_H-M   'P 1'
#
loop_
_entity.id
_entity.type
_entity.pdbx_description
1 polymer ?
#
loop_
_entity_poly.entity_id
_entity_poly.type
_entity_poly.pdbx_seq_one_letter_code
_entity_poly.pdbx_strand_id
1 'polypeptide(L)'
;MTSDADVPTLETRADIHSSMFRPSQVESQICNAIAQPATLGKNAQAVLEATQQARHTRFLAIPPVLRVAYDLSFDIRGFSLIHFRRFFEGVEEQHTPDAVNMANFGRSNSLQPANTPAKIGEIVGAFYYLMYFAKCFNNTTVCDFIKTGSEFIVEYAAFARPDASTCTMLVYWINSKLGKFRSLIQASNIQVAALVGQEFMRSDGHLMLTYCC
;
A
#
# COMPACT_ATOMS: atom_id res chain seq x y z
N MET A 1 5.38 47.75 -21.52
CA MET A 1 5.22 46.28 -21.58
C MET A 1 5.60 45.75 -20.21
N THR A 2 4.62 45.57 -19.33
CA THR A 2 4.85 45.14 -17.94
C THR A 2 4.16 43.81 -17.73
N SER A 3 5.01 42.79 -17.60
CA SER A 3 4.87 41.53 -16.85
C SER A 3 3.48 41.27 -16.24
N ASP A 4 2.79 40.30 -16.84
CA ASP A 4 1.68 39.58 -16.22
C ASP A 4 2.25 38.83 -15.01
N ALA A 5 2.05 39.36 -13.81
CA ALA A 5 2.43 38.70 -12.59
C ALA A 5 1.41 37.60 -12.33
N ASP A 6 1.86 36.36 -12.37
CA ASP A 6 1.11 35.16 -12.06
C ASP A 6 0.54 35.28 -10.63
N VAL A 7 -0.73 35.68 -10.53
CA VAL A 7 -1.41 35.82 -9.24
C VAL A 7 -1.77 34.42 -8.75
N PRO A 8 -1.31 33.99 -7.56
CA PRO A 8 -1.71 32.70 -7.00
C PRO A 8 -3.22 32.68 -6.83
N THR A 9 -3.90 31.84 -7.60
CA THR A 9 -5.35 31.69 -7.49
C THR A 9 -5.64 30.98 -6.17
N LEU A 10 -6.30 31.66 -5.24
CA LEU A 10 -6.73 31.05 -3.98
C LEU A 10 -7.74 29.93 -4.28
N GLU A 11 -7.42 28.70 -3.89
CA GLU A 11 -8.33 27.55 -4.01
C GLU A 11 -9.66 27.85 -3.30
N THR A 12 -10.78 27.59 -3.97
CA THR A 12 -12.09 27.83 -3.36
C THR A 12 -12.40 26.78 -2.30
N ARG A 13 -13.32 27.08 -1.38
CA ARG A 13 -13.75 26.14 -0.31
C ARG A 13 -14.29 24.81 -0.86
N ALA A 14 -14.83 24.81 -2.07
CA ALA A 14 -15.25 23.60 -2.78
C ALA A 14 -14.06 22.76 -3.25
N ASP A 15 -13.01 23.41 -3.77
CA ASP A 15 -11.77 22.77 -4.21
C ASP A 15 -11.04 22.12 -3.02
N ILE A 16 -10.96 22.82 -1.88
CA ILE A 16 -10.40 22.30 -0.63
C ILE A 16 -11.15 21.04 -0.16
N HIS A 17 -12.48 21.04 -0.24
CA HIS A 17 -13.25 19.85 0.15
C HIS A 17 -13.07 18.67 -0.82
N SER A 18 -12.75 18.94 -2.08
CA SER A 18 -12.49 17.90 -3.09
C SER A 18 -11.11 17.25 -2.94
N SER A 19 -10.14 17.97 -2.37
CA SER A 19 -8.75 17.50 -2.16
C SER A 19 -8.54 16.79 -0.83
N MET A 20 -9.50 16.86 0.11
CA MET A 20 -9.45 16.15 1.38
C MET A 20 -9.85 14.68 1.27
N PHE A 21 -9.15 13.82 2.02
CA PHE A 21 -9.54 12.45 2.22
C PHE A 21 -10.76 12.35 3.14
N ARG A 22 -11.78 11.65 2.64
CA ARG A 22 -12.96 11.26 3.41
C ARG A 22 -13.14 9.74 3.27
N PRO A 23 -12.78 8.95 4.28
CA PRO A 23 -13.01 7.52 4.22
C PRO A 23 -14.52 7.23 4.21
N SER A 24 -14.91 6.23 3.44
CA SER A 24 -16.21 5.59 3.54
C SER A 24 -16.37 4.87 4.88
N GLN A 25 -17.61 4.51 5.22
CA GLN A 25 -17.89 3.74 6.43
C GLN A 25 -17.08 2.44 6.51
N VAL A 26 -16.93 1.74 5.38
CA VAL A 26 -16.15 0.49 5.29
C VAL A 26 -14.66 0.73 5.51
N GLU A 27 -14.09 1.76 4.88
CA GLU A 27 -12.67 2.11 5.07
C GLU A 27 -12.39 2.50 6.53
N SER A 28 -13.26 3.28 7.17
CA SER A 28 -13.13 3.62 8.58
C SER A 28 -13.26 2.40 9.50
N GLN A 29 -14.21 1.50 9.23
CA GLN A 29 -14.38 0.26 10.00
C GLN A 29 -13.11 -0.60 9.93
N ILE A 30 -12.56 -0.79 8.74
CA ILE A 30 -11.35 -1.59 8.55
C ILE A 30 -10.16 -0.90 9.21
N CYS A 31 -9.96 0.40 8.97
CA CYS A 31 -8.89 1.17 9.59
C CYS A 31 -8.92 1.04 11.12
N ASN A 32 -10.10 1.19 11.75
CA ASN A 32 -10.26 1.02 13.20
C ASN A 32 -9.87 -0.40 13.69
N ALA A 33 -10.07 -1.43 12.86
CA ALA A 33 -9.70 -2.80 13.21
C ALA A 33 -8.18 -3.04 13.09
N ILE A 34 -7.50 -2.35 12.17
CA ILE A 34 -6.08 -2.59 11.85
C ILE A 34 -5.12 -1.57 12.46
N ALA A 35 -5.60 -0.39 12.84
CA ALA A 35 -4.77 0.70 13.33
C ALA A 35 -4.17 0.37 14.70
N GLN A 36 -2.99 0.90 14.97
CA GLN A 36 -2.44 0.89 16.32
C GLN A 36 -3.32 1.73 17.28
N PRO A 37 -3.32 1.41 18.59
CA PRO A 37 -4.16 2.12 19.56
C PRO A 37 -3.95 3.64 19.59
N ALA A 38 -2.71 4.11 19.38
CA ALA A 38 -2.36 5.53 19.42
C ALA A 38 -2.96 6.37 18.28
N THR A 39 -3.51 5.74 17.24
CA THR A 39 -4.12 6.43 16.08
C THR A 39 -5.63 6.24 15.99
N LEU A 40 -6.23 5.45 16.89
CA LEU A 40 -7.68 5.25 16.93
C LEU A 40 -8.43 6.55 17.21
N GLY A 41 -9.52 6.78 16.46
CA GLY A 41 -10.35 7.97 16.61
C GLY A 41 -9.74 9.28 16.09
N LYS A 42 -8.50 9.27 15.59
CA LYS A 42 -7.90 10.44 14.96
C LYS A 42 -8.54 10.73 13.60
N ASN A 43 -8.52 12.01 13.21
CA ASN A 43 -8.99 12.43 11.90
C ASN A 43 -8.17 11.75 10.79
N ALA A 44 -8.85 11.13 9.82
CA ALA A 44 -8.20 10.35 8.76
C ALA A 44 -7.25 11.17 7.89
N GLN A 45 -7.63 12.41 7.52
CA GLN A 45 -6.77 13.32 6.76
C GLN A 45 -5.47 13.60 7.52
N ALA A 46 -5.58 13.98 8.81
CA ALA A 46 -4.42 14.27 9.64
C ALA A 46 -3.51 13.05 9.82
N VAL A 47 -4.07 11.84 9.90
CA VAL A 47 -3.29 10.59 9.94
C VAL A 47 -2.50 10.41 8.64
N LEU A 48 -3.12 10.62 7.48
CA LEU A 48 -2.42 10.46 6.20
C LEU A 48 -1.32 11.50 5.99
N GLU A 49 -1.56 12.77 6.36
CA GLU A 49 -0.55 13.83 6.31
C GLU A 49 0.63 13.54 7.25
N ALA A 50 0.34 13.12 8.48
CA ALA A 50 1.39 12.72 9.43
C ALA A 50 2.20 11.52 8.92
N THR A 51 1.53 10.58 8.24
CA THR A 51 2.16 9.41 7.61
C THR A 51 3.06 9.82 6.44
N GLN A 52 2.59 10.75 5.61
CA GLN A 52 3.35 11.29 4.47
C GLN A 52 4.66 11.95 4.93
N GLN A 53 4.62 12.68 6.04
CA GLN A 53 5.77 13.40 6.60
C GLN A 53 6.62 12.57 7.55
N ALA A 54 6.24 11.32 7.83
CA ALA A 54 6.99 10.47 8.74
C ALA A 54 8.37 10.16 8.17
N ARG A 55 9.42 10.33 8.98
CA ARG A 55 10.82 10.00 8.63
C ARG A 55 11.04 8.53 8.25
N HIS A 56 10.02 7.71 8.45
CA HIS A 56 10.03 6.26 8.27
C HIS A 56 9.52 5.85 6.88
N THR A 57 8.98 6.78 6.09
CA THR A 57 8.38 6.45 4.80
C THR A 57 9.46 6.39 3.72
N ARG A 58 10.02 5.19 3.49
CA ARG A 58 11.12 4.93 2.53
C ARG A 58 10.63 4.38 1.17
N PHE A 59 9.33 4.52 0.92
CA PHE A 59 8.66 4.27 -0.35
C PHE A 59 8.00 5.59 -0.82
N LEU A 60 7.48 5.62 -2.04
CA LEU A 60 6.86 6.83 -2.59
C LEU A 60 5.51 7.10 -1.91
N ALA A 61 5.54 7.96 -0.90
CA ALA A 61 4.44 8.30 0.00
C ALA A 61 3.37 9.22 -0.63
N ILE A 62 3.04 9.04 -1.90
CA ILE A 62 2.09 9.90 -2.58
C ILE A 62 0.66 9.71 -2.02
N PRO A 63 -0.19 10.75 -2.05
CA PRO A 63 -1.53 10.68 -1.45
C PRO A 63 -2.39 9.49 -1.89
N PRO A 64 -2.42 9.06 -3.18
CA PRO A 64 -3.20 7.91 -3.58
C PRO A 64 -2.72 6.60 -2.93
N VAL A 65 -1.42 6.42 -2.75
CA VAL A 65 -0.81 5.24 -2.09
C VAL A 65 -1.18 5.22 -0.61
N LEU A 66 -1.05 6.36 0.07
CA LEU A 66 -1.41 6.47 1.48
C LEU A 66 -2.91 6.25 1.72
N ARG A 67 -3.75 6.73 0.80
CA ARG A 67 -5.20 6.54 0.82
C ARG A 67 -5.59 5.07 0.76
N VAL A 68 -4.97 4.27 -0.10
CA VAL A 68 -5.25 2.83 -0.18
C VAL A 68 -4.53 2.01 0.89
N ALA A 69 -3.44 2.54 1.48
CA ALA A 69 -2.78 1.94 2.64
C ALA A 69 -3.62 2.10 3.93
N TYR A 70 -4.42 3.16 4.04
CA TYR A 70 -5.29 3.49 5.18
C TYR A 70 -6.14 2.31 5.66
N ASP A 71 -6.66 1.51 4.72
CA ASP A 71 -7.52 0.35 4.98
C ASP A 71 -7.01 -0.94 4.31
N LEU A 72 -5.73 -0.97 3.89
CA LEU A 72 -5.09 -2.10 3.20
C LEU A 72 -5.85 -2.58 1.96
N SER A 73 -6.28 -1.66 1.09
CA SER A 73 -7.09 -1.90 -0.12
C SER A 73 -6.35 -2.66 -1.25
N PHE A 74 -5.72 -3.79 -0.95
CA PHE A 74 -5.05 -4.69 -1.89
C PHE A 74 -6.02 -5.37 -2.87
N ASP A 75 -5.43 -6.02 -3.88
CA ASP A 75 -6.11 -6.86 -4.88
C ASP A 75 -7.01 -6.05 -5.84
N ILE A 76 -8.29 -6.39 -5.97
CA ILE A 76 -9.26 -5.77 -6.90
C ILE A 76 -9.43 -4.26 -6.74
N ARG A 77 -8.89 -3.67 -5.66
CA ARG A 77 -8.92 -2.24 -5.35
C ARG A 77 -7.69 -1.49 -5.85
N GLY A 78 -6.81 -2.16 -6.60
CA GLY A 78 -5.67 -1.56 -7.30
C GLY A 78 -4.42 -1.37 -6.46
N PHE A 79 -4.49 -1.58 -5.14
CA PHE A 79 -3.29 -1.54 -4.31
C PHE A 79 -2.50 -2.85 -4.45
N SER A 80 -1.20 -2.68 -4.56
CA SER A 80 -0.24 -3.76 -4.76
C SER A 80 0.90 -3.60 -3.78
N LEU A 81 1.45 -4.72 -3.32
CA LEU A 81 2.67 -4.75 -2.50
C LEU A 81 3.78 -3.88 -3.10
N ILE A 82 3.90 -3.85 -4.43
CA ILE A 82 4.97 -3.13 -5.13
C ILE A 82 4.89 -1.60 -4.97
N HIS A 83 3.78 -1.03 -4.51
CA HIS A 83 3.74 0.39 -4.13
C HIS A 83 4.65 0.71 -2.93
N PHE A 84 5.00 -0.30 -2.12
CA PHE A 84 5.99 -0.17 -1.05
C PHE A 84 7.43 -0.41 -1.53
N ARG A 85 7.67 -0.54 -2.83
CA ARG A 85 9.06 -0.62 -3.33
C ARG A 85 9.86 0.58 -2.83
N ARG A 86 11.15 0.38 -2.61
CA ARG A 86 12.05 1.46 -2.23
C ARG A 86 11.95 2.59 -3.24
N PHE A 87 11.82 3.81 -2.74
CA PHE A 87 11.90 5.02 -3.54
C PHE A 87 13.32 5.58 -3.45
N PHE A 88 13.91 5.93 -4.60
CA PHE A 88 15.19 6.62 -4.68
C PHE A 88 14.98 8.01 -5.28
N GLU A 89 14.92 9.02 -4.42
CA GLU A 89 14.59 10.41 -4.73
C GLU A 89 15.37 10.95 -5.96
N GLY A 90 16.69 10.76 -6.02
CA GLY A 90 17.52 11.24 -7.13
C GLY A 90 17.50 10.39 -8.42
N VAL A 91 16.89 9.20 -8.43
CA VAL A 91 16.76 8.35 -9.64
C VAL A 91 15.36 8.46 -10.24
N GLU A 92 14.36 8.70 -9.40
CA GLU A 92 12.95 8.65 -9.79
C GLU A 92 12.30 10.02 -10.00
N GLU A 93 12.89 11.12 -9.51
CA GLU A 93 12.49 12.50 -9.88
C GLU A 93 12.49 12.74 -11.39
N GLN A 94 13.35 12.03 -12.14
CA GLN A 94 13.42 12.11 -13.61
C GLN A 94 12.26 11.41 -14.32
N HIS A 95 11.48 10.58 -13.60
CA HIS A 95 10.43 9.72 -14.16
C HIS A 95 9.06 9.98 -13.54
N THR A 96 8.91 10.93 -12.61
CA THR A 96 7.60 11.37 -12.12
C THR A 96 6.87 12.10 -13.26
N PRO A 97 5.83 11.50 -13.87
CA PRO A 97 4.98 12.25 -14.80
C PRO A 97 4.26 13.33 -14.00
N ASP A 98 4.08 14.53 -14.59
CA ASP A 98 3.38 15.71 -14.06
C ASP A 98 3.12 15.71 -12.55
N ALA A 99 3.96 16.44 -11.81
CA ALA A 99 3.93 16.68 -10.38
C ALA A 99 2.65 16.19 -9.69
N VAL A 100 2.67 14.94 -9.20
CA VAL A 100 1.57 14.40 -8.37
C VAL A 100 1.30 15.41 -7.27
N ASN A 101 0.09 15.96 -7.23
CA ASN A 101 -0.27 16.94 -6.20
C ASN A 101 -0.20 16.26 -4.83
N MET A 102 0.89 16.52 -4.11
CA MET A 102 1.22 15.89 -2.83
C MET A 102 0.27 16.29 -1.70
N ALA A 103 -0.51 17.37 -1.88
CA ALA A 103 -1.52 17.82 -0.92
C ALA A 103 -2.92 17.29 -1.23
N ASN A 104 -3.16 16.76 -2.43
CA ASN A 104 -4.47 16.27 -2.84
C ASN A 104 -4.65 14.77 -2.47
N PHE A 105 -5.31 14.52 -1.35
CA PHE A 105 -5.73 13.18 -0.90
C PHE A 105 -7.14 12.80 -1.36
N GLY A 106 -7.76 13.63 -2.18
CA GLY A 106 -9.06 13.42 -2.78
C GLY A 106 -9.09 12.19 -3.70
N ARG A 107 -10.31 11.73 -4.02
CA ARG A 107 -10.51 10.59 -4.93
C ARG A 107 -10.14 10.89 -6.38
N SER A 108 -10.15 12.17 -6.77
CA SER A 108 -9.73 12.62 -8.09
C SER A 108 -8.25 12.34 -8.34
N ASN A 109 -7.42 12.34 -7.28
CA ASN A 109 -6.03 11.91 -7.36
C ASN A 109 -5.97 10.37 -7.41
N SER A 110 -5.83 9.84 -8.62
CA SER A 110 -5.94 8.42 -8.91
C SER A 110 -4.64 7.68 -8.61
N LEU A 111 -4.76 6.46 -8.08
CA LEU A 111 -3.62 5.58 -7.87
C LEU A 111 -3.10 5.10 -9.23
N GLN A 112 -1.82 5.32 -9.50
CA GLN A 112 -1.18 4.78 -10.69
C GLN A 112 -0.95 3.28 -10.54
N PRO A 113 -1.03 2.50 -11.63
CA PRO A 113 -0.69 1.08 -11.58
C PRO A 113 0.72 0.86 -11.01
N ALA A 114 0.88 -0.18 -10.19
CA ALA A 114 2.20 -0.56 -9.71
C ALA A 114 3.07 -1.08 -10.87
N ASN A 115 4.36 -0.77 -10.80
CA ASN A 115 5.35 -1.33 -11.71
C ASN A 115 5.40 -2.86 -11.59
N THR A 116 5.68 -3.53 -12.70
CA THR A 116 5.93 -4.97 -12.72
C THR A 116 7.29 -5.28 -12.09
N PRO A 117 7.39 -6.22 -11.14
CA PRO A 117 8.67 -6.58 -10.54
C PRO A 117 9.56 -7.33 -11.54
N ALA A 118 10.80 -6.89 -11.72
CA ALA A 118 11.74 -7.57 -12.62
C ALA A 118 12.45 -8.77 -11.96
N LYS A 119 12.55 -8.75 -10.63
CA LYS A 119 13.32 -9.72 -9.83
C LYS A 119 12.68 -9.90 -8.46
N ILE A 120 12.83 -11.10 -7.89
CA ILE A 120 12.27 -11.42 -6.57
C ILE A 120 12.77 -10.50 -5.45
N GLY A 121 14.00 -9.95 -5.57
CA GLY A 121 14.53 -8.99 -4.61
C GLY A 121 13.69 -7.71 -4.48
N GLU A 122 12.94 -7.32 -5.51
CA GLU A 122 12.01 -6.18 -5.44
C GLU A 122 10.79 -6.51 -4.57
N ILE A 123 10.30 -7.75 -4.64
CA ILE A 123 9.19 -8.23 -3.81
C ILE A 123 9.63 -8.31 -2.34
N VAL A 124 10.81 -8.88 -2.08
CA VAL A 124 11.42 -8.92 -0.73
C VAL A 124 11.59 -7.51 -0.17
N GLY A 125 12.13 -6.59 -0.97
CA GLY A 125 12.29 -5.18 -0.59
C GLY A 125 10.95 -4.51 -0.29
N ALA A 126 9.93 -4.72 -1.11
CA ALA A 126 8.61 -4.15 -0.89
C ALA A 126 7.96 -4.65 0.41
N PHE A 127 8.09 -5.95 0.74
CA PHE A 127 7.66 -6.48 2.04
C PHE A 127 8.39 -5.84 3.22
N TYR A 128 9.71 -5.62 3.09
CA TYR A 128 10.49 -4.95 4.12
C TYR A 128 9.94 -3.55 4.44
N TYR A 129 9.59 -2.76 3.42
CA TYR A 129 9.03 -1.42 3.60
C TYR A 129 7.56 -1.43 4.05
N LEU A 130 6.75 -2.37 3.57
CA LEU A 130 5.40 -2.59 4.08
C LEU A 130 5.44 -2.94 5.58
N MET A 131 6.36 -3.81 6.01
CA MET A 131 6.56 -4.14 7.42
C MET A 131 7.00 -2.92 8.23
N TYR A 132 7.92 -2.13 7.69
CA TYR A 132 8.42 -0.93 8.35
C TYR A 132 7.29 0.11 8.53
N PHE A 133 6.44 0.27 7.52
CA PHE A 133 5.20 1.05 7.61
C PHE A 133 4.24 0.47 8.65
N ALA A 134 3.93 -0.82 8.58
CA ALA A 134 2.95 -1.47 9.44
C ALA A 134 3.31 -1.33 10.93
N LYS A 135 4.58 -1.45 11.29
CA LYS A 135 5.06 -1.23 12.67
C LYS A 135 4.77 0.16 13.22
N CYS A 136 4.63 1.16 12.34
CA CYS A 136 4.35 2.54 12.73
C CYS A 136 2.87 2.89 12.75
N PHE A 137 2.01 2.13 12.07
CA PHE A 137 0.61 2.53 11.84
C PHE A 137 -0.43 1.45 12.16
N ASN A 138 -0.03 0.18 12.14
CA ASN A 138 -0.91 -0.96 12.36
C ASN A 138 -0.67 -1.63 13.71
N ASN A 139 -1.66 -2.38 14.17
CA ASN A 139 -1.54 -3.20 15.37
C ASN A 139 -0.66 -4.43 15.15
N THR A 140 -0.39 -5.15 16.24
CA THR A 140 0.48 -6.33 16.25
C THR A 140 -0.04 -7.45 15.36
N THR A 141 -1.35 -7.69 15.31
CA THR A 141 -1.94 -8.75 14.48
C THR A 141 -1.67 -8.54 12.99
N VAL A 142 -1.76 -7.29 12.51
CA VAL A 142 -1.43 -6.95 11.12
C VAL A 142 0.08 -7.12 10.88
N CYS A 143 0.91 -6.68 11.83
CA CYS A 143 2.35 -6.86 11.74
C CYS A 143 2.74 -8.34 11.65
N ASP A 144 2.15 -9.21 12.49
CA ASP A 144 2.43 -10.64 12.48
C ASP A 144 1.98 -11.28 11.16
N PHE A 145 0.81 -10.91 10.63
CA PHE A 145 0.34 -11.37 9.33
C PHE A 145 1.27 -10.98 8.17
N ILE A 146 1.69 -9.70 8.10
CA ILE A 146 2.65 -9.23 7.09
C ILE A 146 4.00 -9.94 7.25
N LYS A 147 4.40 -10.24 8.50
CA LYS A 147 5.65 -10.92 8.81
C LYS A 147 5.66 -12.32 8.21
N THR A 148 4.57 -13.08 8.36
CA THR A 148 4.45 -14.41 7.76
C THR A 148 4.64 -14.38 6.24
N GLY A 149 4.00 -13.45 5.54
CA GLY A 149 4.19 -13.28 4.10
C GLY A 149 5.62 -12.87 3.72
N SER A 150 6.23 -11.99 4.52
CA SER A 150 7.63 -11.57 4.33
C SER A 150 8.62 -12.71 4.55
N GLU A 151 8.42 -13.55 5.56
CA GLU A 151 9.30 -14.70 5.84
C GLU A 151 9.20 -15.74 4.72
N PHE A 152 7.97 -16.01 4.24
CA PHE A 152 7.74 -16.89 3.10
C PHE A 152 8.51 -16.42 1.85
N ILE A 153 8.42 -15.14 1.47
CA ILE A 153 9.09 -14.67 0.24
C ILE A 153 10.62 -14.66 0.39
N VAL A 154 11.14 -14.39 1.59
CA VAL A 154 12.58 -14.46 1.88
C VAL A 154 13.08 -15.89 1.73
N GLU A 155 12.35 -16.85 2.28
CA GLU A 155 12.68 -18.27 2.13
C GLU A 155 12.57 -18.70 0.65
N TYR A 156 11.50 -18.31 -0.05
CA TYR A 156 11.35 -18.59 -1.47
C TYR A 156 12.53 -18.05 -2.28
N ALA A 157 12.97 -16.80 -2.03
CA ALA A 157 14.08 -16.17 -2.72
C ALA A 157 15.44 -16.84 -2.44
N ALA A 158 15.60 -17.50 -1.29
CA ALA A 158 16.82 -18.23 -0.96
C ALA A 158 16.99 -19.50 -1.81
N PHE A 159 15.89 -20.12 -2.24
CA PHE A 159 15.89 -21.42 -2.94
C PHE A 159 15.49 -21.35 -4.41
N ALA A 160 14.86 -20.26 -4.85
CA ALA A 160 14.37 -20.10 -6.22
C ALA A 160 14.92 -18.83 -6.88
N ARG A 161 15.05 -18.87 -8.21
CA ARG A 161 15.40 -17.72 -9.05
C ARG A 161 14.31 -17.52 -10.10
N PRO A 162 13.12 -17.04 -9.71
CA PRO A 162 12.02 -16.85 -10.64
C PRO A 162 12.38 -15.78 -11.69
N ASP A 163 11.87 -15.96 -12.90
CA ASP A 163 11.93 -14.93 -13.94
C ASP A 163 10.90 -13.81 -13.67
N ALA A 164 10.87 -12.80 -14.53
CA ALA A 164 9.98 -11.66 -14.38
C ALA A 164 8.49 -12.05 -14.45
N SER A 165 8.13 -13.03 -15.30
CA SER A 165 6.76 -13.54 -15.41
C SER A 165 6.32 -14.18 -14.09
N THR A 166 7.15 -15.05 -13.54
CA THR A 166 6.91 -15.71 -12.25
C THR A 166 6.87 -14.69 -11.11
N CYS A 167 7.71 -13.66 -11.11
CA CYS A 167 7.64 -12.56 -10.13
C CYS A 167 6.30 -11.80 -10.21
N THR A 168 5.79 -11.57 -11.41
CA THR A 168 4.49 -10.91 -11.64
C THR A 168 3.36 -11.75 -11.05
N MET A 169 3.37 -13.04 -11.31
CA MET A 169 2.41 -13.99 -10.78
C MET A 169 2.48 -14.11 -9.25
N LEU A 170 3.70 -14.12 -8.67
CA LEU A 170 3.90 -14.08 -7.22
C LEU A 170 3.28 -12.84 -6.59
N VAL A 171 3.47 -11.66 -7.19
CA VAL A 171 2.86 -10.42 -6.68
C VAL A 171 1.34 -10.48 -6.76
N TYR A 172 0.77 -11.00 -7.84
CA TYR A 172 -0.67 -11.19 -7.95
C TYR A 172 -1.21 -12.09 -6.82
N TRP A 173 -0.57 -13.23 -6.60
CA TRP A 173 -0.94 -14.15 -5.52
C TRP A 173 -0.81 -13.51 -4.14
N ILE A 174 0.28 -12.79 -3.86
CA ILE A 174 0.47 -12.06 -2.60
C ILE A 174 -0.64 -11.02 -2.41
N ASN A 175 -0.93 -10.22 -3.43
CA ASN A 175 -1.97 -9.20 -3.37
C ASN A 175 -3.34 -9.82 -3.08
N SER A 176 -3.64 -10.99 -3.68
CA SER A 176 -4.86 -11.75 -3.38
C SER A 176 -4.95 -12.16 -1.91
N LYS A 177 -3.84 -12.63 -1.29
CA LYS A 177 -3.81 -12.95 0.15
C LYS A 177 -4.04 -11.71 1.03
N LEU A 178 -3.38 -10.59 0.69
CA LEU A 178 -3.57 -9.32 1.40
C LEU A 178 -5.01 -8.78 1.25
N GLY A 179 -5.61 -8.91 0.06
CA GLY A 179 -7.00 -8.56 -0.21
C GLY A 179 -8.00 -9.46 0.52
N LYS A 180 -7.72 -10.76 0.62
CA LYS A 180 -8.51 -11.72 1.40
C LYS A 180 -8.47 -11.38 2.89
N PHE A 181 -7.31 -11.06 3.44
CA PHE A 181 -7.16 -10.59 4.82
C PHE A 181 -8.08 -9.39 5.11
N ARG A 182 -8.02 -8.34 4.27
CA ARG A 182 -8.91 -7.17 4.38
C ARG A 182 -10.39 -7.57 4.31
N SER A 183 -10.74 -8.44 3.36
CA SER A 183 -12.14 -8.85 3.15
C SER A 183 -12.70 -9.63 4.34
N LEU A 184 -11.89 -10.45 5.01
CA LEU A 184 -12.29 -11.15 6.23
C LEU A 184 -12.41 -10.24 7.46
N ILE A 185 -11.64 -9.15 7.54
CA ILE A 185 -11.88 -8.11 8.56
C ILE A 185 -13.27 -7.51 8.39
N GLN A 186 -13.65 -7.21 7.15
CA GLN A 186 -14.95 -6.63 6.84
C GLN A 186 -16.11 -7.61 7.11
N ALA A 187 -15.96 -8.87 6.72
CA ALA A 187 -17.00 -9.89 6.84
C ALA A 187 -17.07 -10.57 8.21
N SER A 188 -16.01 -10.49 9.02
CA SER A 188 -15.88 -11.19 10.29
C SER A 188 -15.10 -10.35 11.31
N ASN A 189 -13.83 -10.68 11.55
CA ASN A 189 -12.98 -9.97 12.49
C ASN A 189 -11.50 -10.20 12.15
N ILE A 190 -10.63 -9.46 12.83
CA ILE A 190 -9.19 -9.50 12.59
C ILE A 190 -8.55 -10.85 12.97
N GLN A 191 -9.12 -11.57 13.94
CA GLN A 191 -8.61 -12.87 14.37
C GLN A 191 -8.81 -13.93 13.27
N VAL A 192 -9.99 -13.95 12.64
CA VAL A 192 -10.27 -14.82 11.49
C VAL A 192 -9.42 -14.42 10.29
N ALA A 193 -9.28 -13.12 10.03
CA ALA A 193 -8.45 -12.62 8.95
C ALA A 193 -6.98 -13.04 9.08
N ALA A 194 -6.42 -13.02 10.30
CA ALA A 194 -5.05 -13.41 10.57
C ALA A 194 -4.73 -14.85 10.15
N LEU A 195 -5.71 -15.75 10.10
CA LEU A 195 -5.54 -17.13 9.65
C LEU A 195 -5.12 -17.24 8.18
N VAL A 196 -5.37 -16.20 7.35
CA VAL A 196 -4.87 -16.15 5.97
C VAL A 196 -3.34 -16.24 5.93
N GLY A 197 -2.64 -15.84 7.00
CA GLY A 197 -1.19 -16.00 7.10
C GLY A 197 -0.73 -17.46 6.93
N GLN A 198 -1.56 -18.43 7.33
CA GLN A 198 -1.28 -19.86 7.18
C GLN A 198 -1.34 -20.32 5.72
N GLU A 199 -1.85 -19.50 4.81
CA GLU A 199 -1.93 -19.79 3.38
C GLU A 199 -0.66 -19.38 2.62
N PHE A 200 0.30 -18.71 3.27
CA PHE A 200 1.61 -18.43 2.68
C PHE A 200 2.45 -19.71 2.63
N MET A 201 2.13 -20.61 1.70
CA MET A 201 2.76 -21.90 1.53
C MET A 201 2.99 -22.22 0.06
N ARG A 202 4.05 -22.98 -0.24
CA ARG A 202 4.36 -23.40 -1.62
C ARG A 202 3.28 -24.29 -2.23
N SER A 203 2.59 -25.06 -1.39
CA SER A 203 1.50 -25.98 -1.77
C SER A 203 0.15 -25.28 -1.96
N ASP A 204 0.07 -23.96 -1.78
CA ASP A 204 -1.16 -23.23 -2.02
C ASP A 204 -1.59 -23.37 -3.49
N GLY A 205 -2.81 -23.83 -3.71
CA GLY A 205 -3.31 -24.16 -5.05
C GLY A 205 -3.29 -22.98 -6.02
N HIS A 206 -3.44 -21.74 -5.53
CA HIS A 206 -3.35 -20.55 -6.39
C HIS A 206 -1.90 -20.23 -6.79
N LEU A 207 -0.92 -20.58 -5.96
CA LEU A 207 0.48 -20.52 -6.35
C LEU A 207 0.83 -21.68 -7.30
N MET A 208 0.26 -22.87 -7.12
CA MET A 208 0.50 -24.00 -8.03
C MET A 208 0.03 -23.74 -9.47
N LEU A 209 -1.06 -22.98 -9.65
CA LEU A 209 -1.51 -22.53 -10.97
C LEU A 209 -0.51 -21.59 -11.67
N THR A 210 0.38 -20.93 -10.92
CA THR A 210 1.44 -20.08 -11.49
C THR A 210 2.64 -20.87 -12.05
N TYR A 211 2.71 -22.18 -11.80
CA TYR A 211 3.72 -23.07 -12.39
C TYR A 211 3.23 -23.84 -13.62
N CYS A 212 1.93 -23.75 -13.97
CA CYS A 212 1.31 -24.55 -15.03
C CYS A 212 1.00 -23.78 -16.32
N CYS A 213 1.55 -22.57 -16.49
CA CYS A 213 1.45 -21.79 -17.73
C CYS A 213 2.83 -21.59 -18.35
#